data_AF-A1WQ49-F1
#
_entry.id   AF-A1WQ49-F1
#
_cell.length_a   1.000
_cell.length_b   1.000
_cell.length_c   1.000
_cell.angle_alpha   90.00
_cell.angle_beta   90.00
_cell.angle_gamma   90.00
#
_symmetry.space_group_name_H-M   'P 1'
#
loop_
_entity.id
_entity.type
_entity.pdbx_description
1 polymer ?
#
loop_
_entity_poly.entity_id
_entity_poly.type
_entity_poly.pdbx_seq_one_letter_code
_entity_poly.pdbx_strand_id
1 'polypeptide(L)'
;MTMKSNLVARQRRQFLTKTLGGLSALSTLAALSGRSARAQAKPLIKIGFVDGWADSVATTHLAAAIIRTRLGHPVETVPLAAGIMWQGVARGDLDTTLSAWLPVTHEAYLANFKDKVQIVGVNYSGARIGLIVPDYVKIDSLAQLNDARADFDNRIVGIDSGAGIMRKTEEAIKAYGLALRLQPSSGPAMTAELDRAYRANKPIAVTGWMPHWVFAKYKLRFLADPKGIYGGEEHTSNVIHPGLHGKAPAVVALLKKLSWNSEEIGSVMLAIDGGAKPEAAVDKWIADNPARVASWLDPAN
;
A
#
# COMPACT_ATOMS: atom_id res chain seq x y z
N MET A 1 -55.68 73.32 -10.72
CA MET A 1 -54.23 73.20 -10.46
C MET A 1 -53.47 73.90 -11.57
N THR A 2 -53.06 75.13 -11.26
CA THR A 2 -51.85 75.87 -11.66
C THR A 2 -51.38 75.88 -13.13
N MET A 3 -51.93 76.85 -13.87
CA MET A 3 -51.32 77.87 -14.74
C MET A 3 -49.82 77.84 -15.15
N LYS A 4 -49.61 78.20 -16.44
CA LYS A 4 -48.62 79.15 -17.03
C LYS A 4 -47.14 78.69 -17.05
N SER A 5 -46.26 79.07 -17.97
CA SER A 5 -46.26 79.82 -19.24
C SER A 5 -44.79 79.98 -19.67
N ASN A 6 -44.53 79.98 -20.99
CA ASN A 6 -43.60 80.83 -21.75
C ASN A 6 -42.08 80.98 -21.42
N LEU A 7 -41.39 81.33 -22.52
CA LEU A 7 -40.11 82.04 -22.74
C LEU A 7 -38.93 81.14 -23.09
N VAL A 8 -38.44 81.09 -24.34
CA VAL A 8 -37.84 82.12 -25.23
C VAL A 8 -36.50 82.64 -24.72
N ALA A 9 -35.55 82.71 -25.66
CA ALA A 9 -34.23 83.37 -25.65
C ALA A 9 -33.06 82.47 -25.20
N ARG A 10 -31.87 82.47 -25.81
CA ARG A 10 -31.23 83.49 -26.65
C ARG A 10 -30.01 82.85 -27.35
N GLN A 11 -29.94 83.06 -28.67
CA GLN A 11 -28.79 83.57 -29.42
C GLN A 11 -27.34 83.10 -29.14
N ARG A 12 -26.66 82.82 -30.28
CA ARG A 12 -25.30 83.28 -30.66
C ARG A 12 -24.16 82.57 -29.90
N ARG A 13 -23.04 82.14 -30.47
CA ARG A 13 -22.29 82.38 -31.73
C ARG A 13 -21.28 81.21 -31.79
N GLN A 14 -21.11 80.52 -32.91
CA GLN A 14 -20.19 80.87 -34.02
C GLN A 14 -18.73 80.48 -33.73
N PHE A 15 -18.09 79.86 -34.74
CA PHE A 15 -16.65 79.71 -34.97
C PHE A 15 -15.93 78.58 -34.22
N LEU A 16 -14.96 77.86 -34.78
CA LEU A 16 -14.56 77.57 -36.16
C LEU A 16 -13.47 76.48 -36.03
N THR A 17 -13.53 75.45 -36.89
CA THR A 17 -12.38 74.79 -37.56
C THR A 17 -11.21 74.15 -36.79
N LYS A 18 -10.68 73.12 -37.48
CA LYS A 18 -9.30 72.60 -37.55
C LYS A 18 -9.03 71.38 -36.66
N THR A 19 -8.38 70.31 -37.11
CA THR A 19 -7.95 69.83 -38.44
C THR A 19 -7.54 68.38 -38.23
N LEU A 20 -7.81 67.52 -39.20
CA LEU A 20 -7.13 66.23 -39.35
C LEU A 20 -5.62 66.42 -39.48
N GLY A 21 -4.86 65.53 -38.85
CA GLY A 21 -3.43 65.36 -39.05
C GLY A 21 -3.03 63.98 -38.57
N GLY A 22 -3.26 62.96 -39.42
CA GLY A 22 -2.86 61.59 -39.17
C GLY A 22 -1.34 61.45 -39.22
N LEU A 23 -0.78 60.78 -38.22
CA LEU A 23 0.59 60.30 -38.24
C LEU A 23 0.56 58.79 -37.94
N SER A 24 0.86 58.01 -38.96
CA SER A 24 1.13 56.58 -38.87
C SER A 24 2.44 56.36 -38.12
N ALA A 25 2.37 55.68 -36.97
CA ALA A 25 3.53 55.05 -36.35
C ALA A 25 3.24 53.56 -36.20
N LEU A 26 4.11 52.77 -36.83
CA LEU A 26 4.05 51.33 -37.00
C LEU A 26 4.32 50.64 -35.64
N SER A 27 3.28 50.13 -34.99
CA SER A 27 3.38 49.36 -33.75
C SER A 27 3.57 47.86 -34.08
N THR A 28 4.79 47.41 -34.35
CA THR A 28 5.12 45.98 -34.27
C THR A 28 5.21 45.56 -32.81
N LEU A 29 4.05 45.28 -32.21
CA LEU A 29 3.97 44.59 -30.93
C LEU A 29 4.22 43.09 -31.19
N ALA A 30 5.46 42.65 -31.01
CA ALA A 30 5.77 41.23 -30.91
C ALA A 30 5.05 40.66 -29.68
N ALA A 31 3.88 40.07 -29.89
CA ALA A 31 3.18 39.31 -28.88
C ALA A 31 4.02 38.07 -28.55
N LEU A 32 4.92 38.20 -27.56
CA LEU A 32 5.45 37.07 -26.80
C LEU A 32 4.25 36.41 -26.11
N SER A 33 3.57 35.54 -26.85
CA SER A 33 2.60 34.60 -26.31
C SER A 33 3.41 33.61 -25.48
N GLY A 34 3.64 33.99 -24.22
CA GLY A 34 4.17 33.12 -23.19
C GLY A 34 3.25 31.91 -23.06
N ARG A 35 3.57 30.85 -23.81
CA ARG A 35 3.22 29.49 -23.44
C ARG A 35 3.97 29.22 -22.13
N SER A 36 3.40 29.64 -21.01
CA SER A 36 3.66 28.97 -19.75
C SER A 36 3.30 27.51 -20.01
N ALA A 37 4.31 26.67 -20.19
CA ALA A 37 4.15 25.23 -20.11
C ALA A 37 3.59 24.97 -18.72
N ARG A 38 2.26 24.85 -18.63
CA ARG A 38 1.58 24.44 -17.41
C ARG A 38 2.12 23.04 -17.17
N ALA A 39 3.08 22.90 -16.25
CA ALA A 39 3.62 21.60 -15.88
C ALA A 39 2.41 20.71 -15.61
N GLN A 40 2.17 19.75 -16.50
CA GLN A 40 0.99 18.91 -16.39
C GLN A 40 1.15 18.15 -15.08
N ALA A 41 0.19 18.34 -14.17
CA ALA A 41 0.24 17.72 -12.86
C ALA A 41 0.45 16.22 -13.06
N LYS A 42 1.47 15.66 -12.39
CA LYS A 42 1.77 14.24 -12.49
C LYS A 42 0.54 13.43 -12.08
N PRO A 43 0.23 12.31 -12.77
CA PRO A 43 -0.98 11.55 -12.49
C PRO A 43 -0.95 10.96 -11.09
N LEU A 44 -2.13 10.89 -10.45
CA LEU A 44 -2.35 10.22 -9.18
C LEU A 44 -2.07 8.72 -9.30
N ILE A 45 -1.27 8.19 -8.37
CA ILE A 45 -0.98 6.77 -8.25
C ILE A 45 -1.80 6.18 -7.11
N LYS A 46 -2.59 5.14 -7.39
CA LYS A 46 -3.40 4.42 -6.39
C LYS A 46 -2.74 3.11 -6.02
N ILE A 47 -2.35 2.98 -4.75
CA ILE A 47 -1.71 1.78 -4.22
C ILE A 47 -2.69 1.05 -3.31
N GLY A 48 -3.13 -0.14 -3.72
CA GLY A 48 -3.99 -0.98 -2.91
C GLY A 48 -3.18 -1.88 -1.97
N PHE A 49 -3.64 -1.99 -0.73
CA PHE A 49 -3.00 -2.80 0.30
C PHE A 49 -4.01 -3.33 1.29
N VAL A 50 -3.63 -4.34 2.07
CA VAL A 50 -4.44 -4.80 3.21
C VAL A 50 -3.97 -4.08 4.46
N ASP A 51 -4.87 -3.32 5.07
CA ASP A 51 -4.63 -2.66 6.35
C ASP A 51 -4.65 -3.70 7.49
N GLY A 52 -3.83 -3.48 8.50
CA GLY A 52 -3.63 -4.44 9.60
C GLY A 52 -2.62 -5.56 9.33
N TRP A 53 -2.12 -5.74 8.11
CA TRP A 53 -0.98 -6.62 7.82
C TRP A 53 0.31 -5.80 7.87
N ALA A 54 1.13 -6.01 8.90
CA ALA A 54 2.23 -5.08 9.23
C ALA A 54 3.23 -4.87 8.07
N ASP A 55 3.56 -5.94 7.34
CA ASP A 55 4.44 -5.92 6.15
C ASP A 55 3.82 -5.13 4.98
N SER A 56 2.51 -5.35 4.75
CA SER A 56 1.72 -4.67 3.72
C SER A 56 1.63 -3.16 3.99
N VAL A 57 1.37 -2.77 5.25
CA VAL A 57 1.37 -1.36 5.68
C VAL A 57 2.76 -0.74 5.48
N ALA A 58 3.81 -1.37 6.01
CA ALA A 58 5.17 -0.84 5.91
C ALA A 58 5.61 -0.65 4.44
N THR A 59 5.44 -1.67 3.61
CA THR A 59 5.89 -1.66 2.20
C THR A 59 5.10 -0.64 1.36
N THR A 60 3.78 -0.56 1.58
CA THR A 60 2.91 0.37 0.85
C THR A 60 3.23 1.82 1.19
N HIS A 61 3.38 2.14 2.47
CA HIS A 61 3.68 3.50 2.89
C HIS A 61 5.09 3.93 2.48
N LEU A 62 6.07 3.02 2.48
CA LEU A 62 7.43 3.30 1.97
C LEU A 62 7.38 3.67 0.48
N ALA A 63 6.74 2.82 -0.34
CA ALA A 63 6.62 3.09 -1.76
C ALA A 63 5.88 4.40 -2.02
N ALA A 64 4.78 4.65 -1.30
CA ALA A 64 4.04 5.90 -1.39
C ALA A 64 4.90 7.13 -1.07
N ALA A 65 5.69 7.08 0.02
CA ALA A 65 6.58 8.17 0.41
C ALA A 65 7.66 8.44 -0.65
N ILE A 66 8.29 7.41 -1.22
CA ILE A 66 9.30 7.57 -2.28
C ILE A 66 8.67 8.11 -3.56
N ILE A 67 7.51 7.59 -3.97
CA ILE A 67 6.79 8.06 -5.16
C ILE A 67 6.39 9.54 -5.02
N ARG A 68 5.94 9.96 -3.84
CA ARG A 68 5.61 11.37 -3.56
C ARG A 68 6.85 12.25 -3.55
N THR A 69 7.86 11.90 -2.76
CA THR A 69 8.99 12.80 -2.46
C THR A 69 10.10 12.78 -3.50
N ARG A 70 10.31 11.64 -4.18
CA ARG A 70 11.39 11.46 -5.17
C ARG A 70 10.90 11.48 -6.61
N LEU A 71 9.68 10.99 -6.86
CA LEU A 71 9.10 10.97 -8.20
C LEU A 71 8.03 12.05 -8.41
N GLY A 72 7.59 12.76 -7.36
CA GLY A 72 6.67 13.90 -7.46
C GLY A 72 5.24 13.57 -7.87
N HIS A 73 4.85 12.29 -7.84
CA HIS A 73 3.46 11.91 -8.12
C HIS A 73 2.61 12.04 -6.85
N PRO A 74 1.37 12.56 -6.93
CA PRO A 74 0.43 12.37 -5.84
C PRO A 74 0.13 10.86 -5.71
N VAL A 75 -0.04 10.41 -4.47
CA VAL A 75 -0.33 9.00 -4.17
C VAL A 75 -1.51 8.91 -3.23
N GLU A 76 -2.43 8.00 -3.51
CA GLU A 76 -3.53 7.58 -2.67
C GLU A 76 -3.29 6.12 -2.27
N THR A 77 -3.22 5.85 -0.95
CA THR A 77 -3.16 4.49 -0.43
C THR A 77 -4.58 4.03 -0.11
N VAL A 78 -4.97 2.87 -0.63
CA VAL A 78 -6.36 2.39 -0.58
C VAL A 78 -6.40 1.08 0.23
N PRO A 79 -6.86 1.14 1.50
CA PRO A 79 -6.97 -0.06 2.33
C PRO A 79 -8.15 -0.92 1.88
N LEU A 80 -7.90 -2.19 1.60
CA LEU A 80 -8.87 -3.11 1.01
C LEU A 80 -8.67 -4.53 1.55
N ALA A 81 -9.71 -5.37 1.47
CA ALA A 81 -9.54 -6.81 1.63
C ALA A 81 -8.73 -7.39 0.46
N ALA A 82 -7.95 -8.45 0.70
CA ALA A 82 -7.02 -9.03 -0.28
C ALA A 82 -7.68 -9.35 -1.64
N GLY A 83 -8.86 -9.97 -1.65
CA GLY A 83 -9.58 -10.27 -2.90
C GLY A 83 -9.98 -9.01 -3.68
N ILE A 84 -10.41 -7.95 -3.00
CA ILE A 84 -10.79 -6.67 -3.62
C ILE A 84 -9.56 -5.92 -4.13
N MET A 85 -8.44 -6.00 -3.41
CA MET A 85 -7.16 -5.45 -3.84
C MET A 85 -6.70 -6.05 -5.18
N TRP A 86 -6.68 -7.39 -5.31
CA TRP A 86 -6.33 -8.06 -6.57
C TRP A 86 -7.29 -7.70 -7.71
N GLN A 87 -8.60 -7.69 -7.44
CA GLN A 87 -9.61 -7.27 -8.41
C GLN A 87 -9.41 -5.82 -8.86
N GLY A 88 -9.10 -4.91 -7.94
CA GLY A 88 -8.90 -3.49 -8.25
C GLY A 88 -7.71 -3.26 -9.17
N VAL A 89 -6.60 -3.98 -8.95
CA VAL A 89 -5.44 -3.93 -9.87
C VAL A 89 -5.80 -4.54 -11.24
N ALA A 90 -6.50 -5.68 -11.25
CA ALA A 90 -6.90 -6.34 -12.50
C ALA A 90 -7.85 -5.48 -13.36
N ARG A 91 -8.72 -4.67 -12.73
CA ARG A 91 -9.65 -3.77 -13.43
C ARG A 91 -9.05 -2.40 -13.76
N GLY A 92 -7.91 -2.04 -13.17
CA GLY A 92 -7.30 -0.70 -13.31
C GLY A 92 -7.91 0.36 -12.38
N ASP A 93 -8.74 -0.04 -11.40
CA ASP A 93 -9.21 0.85 -10.32
C ASP A 93 -8.05 1.25 -9.39
N LEU A 94 -7.05 0.36 -9.29
CA LEU A 94 -5.78 0.55 -8.61
C LEU A 94 -4.63 0.42 -9.63
N ASP A 95 -3.56 1.16 -9.40
CA ASP A 95 -2.37 1.09 -10.26
C ASP A 95 -1.44 -0.07 -9.88
N THR A 96 -1.30 -0.33 -8.57
CA THR A 96 -0.38 -1.34 -8.05
C THR A 96 -0.78 -1.84 -6.68
N THR A 97 -0.31 -3.03 -6.33
CA THR A 97 -0.17 -3.50 -4.95
C THR A 97 1.25 -4.04 -4.73
N LEU A 98 1.75 -3.93 -3.50
CA LEU A 98 3.03 -4.50 -3.07
C LEU A 98 2.82 -5.68 -2.10
N SER A 99 1.56 -6.09 -1.89
CA SER A 99 1.15 -7.08 -0.88
C SER A 99 0.81 -8.43 -1.51
N ALA A 100 1.43 -8.77 -2.64
CA ALA A 100 1.18 -10.04 -3.34
C ALA A 100 2.08 -11.16 -2.80
N TRP A 101 1.55 -11.96 -1.87
CA TRP A 101 2.22 -13.15 -1.31
C TRP A 101 2.13 -14.35 -2.25
N LEU A 102 3.27 -14.82 -2.76
CA LEU A 102 3.36 -15.84 -3.80
C LEU A 102 4.45 -16.89 -3.48
N PRO A 103 4.31 -18.13 -3.99
CA PRO A 103 3.29 -18.60 -4.92
C PRO A 103 2.03 -19.20 -4.28
N VAL A 104 2.00 -19.46 -2.97
CA VAL A 104 0.99 -20.28 -2.28
C VAL A 104 -0.17 -19.45 -1.73
N THR A 105 0.14 -18.38 -1.00
CA THR A 105 -0.85 -17.62 -0.23
C THR A 105 -1.89 -16.96 -1.13
N HIS A 106 -1.46 -16.28 -2.20
CA HIS A 106 -2.33 -15.67 -3.20
C HIS A 106 -2.42 -16.44 -4.52
N GLU A 107 -2.09 -17.74 -4.54
CA GLU A 107 -2.16 -18.61 -5.73
C GLU A 107 -3.48 -18.44 -6.50
N ALA A 108 -4.61 -18.59 -5.81
CA ALA A 108 -5.94 -18.51 -6.41
C ALA A 108 -6.26 -17.13 -6.99
N TYR A 109 -5.76 -16.06 -6.36
CA TYR A 109 -5.94 -14.70 -6.89
C TYR A 109 -5.11 -14.50 -8.15
N LEU A 110 -3.83 -14.91 -8.13
CA LEU A 110 -2.98 -14.82 -9.32
C LEU A 110 -3.55 -15.66 -10.47
N ALA A 111 -3.99 -16.89 -10.20
CA ALA A 111 -4.60 -17.76 -11.21
C ALA A 111 -5.80 -17.09 -11.92
N ASN A 112 -6.63 -16.37 -11.18
CA ASN A 112 -7.82 -15.67 -11.72
C ASN A 112 -7.50 -14.36 -12.45
N PHE A 113 -6.36 -13.71 -12.16
CA PHE A 113 -6.06 -12.37 -12.65
C PHE A 113 -4.75 -12.25 -13.44
N LYS A 114 -3.97 -13.32 -13.62
CA LYS A 114 -2.65 -13.32 -14.28
C LYS A 114 -2.63 -12.67 -15.67
N ASP A 115 -3.73 -12.75 -16.42
CA ASP A 115 -3.82 -12.17 -17.77
C ASP A 115 -4.17 -10.66 -17.76
N LYS A 116 -4.45 -10.11 -16.58
CA LYS A 116 -4.90 -8.71 -16.37
C LYS A 116 -3.96 -7.89 -15.49
N VAL A 117 -2.97 -8.52 -14.89
CA VAL A 117 -1.99 -7.89 -14.01
C VAL A 117 -0.58 -8.30 -14.44
N GLN A 118 0.41 -7.56 -13.97
CA GLN A 118 1.80 -7.88 -14.22
C GLN A 118 2.61 -7.86 -12.92
N ILE A 119 3.30 -8.95 -12.62
CA ILE A 119 4.34 -8.97 -11.58
C ILE A 119 5.58 -8.29 -12.15
N VAL A 120 6.08 -7.25 -11.47
CA VAL A 120 7.24 -6.46 -11.93
C VAL A 120 8.46 -6.57 -11.04
N GLY A 121 8.32 -7.10 -9.83
CA GLY A 121 9.45 -7.29 -8.92
C GLY A 121 9.07 -8.09 -7.68
N VAL A 122 10.09 -8.58 -6.98
CA VAL A 122 9.99 -9.16 -5.65
C VAL A 122 10.49 -8.11 -4.65
N ASN A 123 9.61 -7.66 -3.75
CA ASN A 123 9.99 -6.66 -2.76
C ASN A 123 10.57 -7.26 -1.47
N TYR A 124 10.24 -8.51 -1.16
CA TYR A 124 10.82 -9.24 -0.04
C TYR A 124 10.85 -10.74 -0.36
N SER A 125 12.00 -11.38 -0.12
CA SER A 125 12.21 -12.82 -0.26
C SER A 125 12.38 -13.46 1.12
N GLY A 126 12.21 -14.77 1.24
CA GLY A 126 12.25 -15.43 2.55
C GLY A 126 10.92 -15.35 3.31
N ALA A 127 9.83 -15.03 2.62
CA ALA A 127 8.53 -14.96 3.25
C ALA A 127 8.05 -16.36 3.62
N ARG A 128 7.23 -16.48 4.66
CA ARG A 128 6.68 -17.77 5.08
C ARG A 128 5.40 -17.56 5.85
N ILE A 129 4.44 -18.47 5.68
CA ILE A 129 3.21 -18.52 6.49
C ILE A 129 3.12 -19.82 7.30
N GLY A 130 2.27 -19.85 8.32
CA GLY A 130 1.97 -21.05 9.08
C GLY A 130 1.23 -20.78 10.39
N LEU A 131 1.11 -21.82 11.23
CA LEU A 131 0.70 -21.65 12.61
C LEU A 131 1.92 -21.40 13.48
N ILE A 132 1.86 -20.35 14.30
CA ILE A 132 2.91 -20.01 15.25
C ILE A 132 2.40 -20.17 16.68
N VAL A 133 3.31 -20.57 17.55
CA VAL A 133 3.10 -20.69 19.00
C VAL A 133 4.29 -20.05 19.73
N PRO A 134 4.11 -19.59 20.98
CA PRO A 134 5.23 -19.26 21.86
C PRO A 134 6.18 -20.45 22.05
N ASP A 135 7.49 -20.17 22.22
CA ASP A 135 8.52 -21.19 22.36
C ASP A 135 8.30 -22.14 23.57
N TYR A 136 7.69 -21.62 24.63
CA TYR A 136 7.35 -22.36 25.85
C TYR A 136 6.20 -23.38 25.68
N VAL A 137 5.47 -23.35 24.56
CA VAL A 137 4.47 -24.39 24.24
C VAL A 137 5.21 -25.67 23.89
N LYS A 138 4.70 -26.85 24.29
CA LYS A 138 5.44 -28.12 24.13
C LYS A 138 5.29 -28.78 22.76
N ILE A 139 4.17 -28.59 22.07
CA ILE A 139 3.91 -29.24 20.77
C ILE A 139 4.74 -28.61 19.65
N ASP A 140 5.39 -29.40 18.81
CA ASP A 140 6.24 -28.92 17.72
C ASP A 140 5.65 -29.14 16.33
N SER A 141 4.53 -29.85 16.21
CA SER A 141 3.89 -30.16 14.93
C SER A 141 2.39 -29.91 14.93
N LEU A 142 1.84 -29.56 13.76
CA LEU A 142 0.40 -29.55 13.50
C LEU A 142 -0.27 -30.89 13.85
N ALA A 143 0.43 -32.01 13.69
CA ALA A 143 -0.10 -33.34 13.99
C ALA A 143 -0.46 -33.54 15.48
N GLN A 144 0.14 -32.75 16.37
CA GLN A 144 -0.07 -32.83 17.82
C GLN A 144 -1.13 -31.86 18.34
N LEU A 145 -1.67 -30.96 17.49
CA LEU A 145 -2.60 -29.92 17.94
C LEU A 145 -3.86 -30.48 18.58
N ASN A 146 -4.34 -31.66 18.14
CA ASN A 146 -5.51 -32.30 18.73
C ASN A 146 -5.30 -32.73 20.17
N ASP A 147 -4.10 -33.21 20.52
CA ASP A 147 -3.77 -33.68 21.86
C ASP A 147 -3.68 -32.52 22.84
N ALA A 148 -3.27 -31.34 22.36
CA ALA A 148 -3.15 -30.11 23.14
C ALA A 148 -4.31 -29.12 22.92
N ARG A 149 -5.40 -29.52 22.25
CA ARG A 149 -6.46 -28.58 21.81
C ARG A 149 -7.11 -27.80 22.96
N ALA A 150 -7.22 -28.41 24.14
CA ALA A 150 -7.81 -27.79 25.32
C ALA A 150 -6.95 -26.62 25.83
N ASP A 151 -5.62 -26.71 25.68
CA ASP A 151 -4.68 -25.66 26.06
C ASP A 151 -4.85 -24.40 25.19
N PHE A 152 -5.41 -24.55 23.99
CA PHE A 152 -5.68 -23.48 23.04
C PHE A 152 -7.15 -23.05 23.02
N ASP A 153 -7.94 -23.35 24.05
CA ASP A 153 -9.40 -23.10 24.09
C ASP A 153 -10.15 -23.68 22.88
N ASN A 154 -9.66 -24.80 22.34
CA ASN A 154 -10.14 -25.46 21.11
C ASN A 154 -10.18 -24.54 19.88
N ARG A 155 -9.29 -23.55 19.78
CA ARG A 155 -9.29 -22.59 18.67
C ARG A 155 -7.89 -22.20 18.20
N ILE A 156 -7.84 -21.74 16.95
CA ILE A 156 -6.71 -21.04 16.34
C ILE A 156 -7.14 -19.60 16.12
N VAL A 157 -6.35 -18.63 16.58
CA VAL A 157 -6.65 -17.21 16.35
C VAL A 157 -6.15 -16.82 14.96
N GLY A 158 -7.09 -16.55 14.07
CA GLY A 158 -6.84 -16.12 12.71
C GLY A 158 -6.80 -14.60 12.57
N ILE A 159 -6.71 -14.15 11.32
CA ILE A 159 -6.80 -12.74 10.91
C ILE A 159 -8.09 -12.53 10.09
N ASP A 160 -8.07 -11.61 9.13
CA ASP A 160 -9.21 -11.30 8.27
C ASP A 160 -9.63 -12.51 7.43
N SER A 161 -10.93 -12.83 7.40
CA SER A 161 -11.44 -14.05 6.73
C SER A 161 -11.05 -14.18 5.25
N GLY A 162 -10.78 -13.06 4.57
CA GLY A 162 -10.36 -13.05 3.16
C GLY A 162 -8.87 -13.27 2.92
N ALA A 163 -8.06 -13.45 3.98
CA ALA A 163 -6.63 -13.65 3.86
C ALA A 163 -6.26 -15.05 3.34
N GLY A 164 -5.23 -15.15 2.50
CA GLY A 164 -4.78 -16.43 1.95
C GLY A 164 -4.38 -17.46 3.01
N ILE A 165 -3.77 -17.00 4.11
CA ILE A 165 -3.39 -17.83 5.26
C ILE A 165 -4.60 -18.44 5.98
N MET A 166 -5.77 -17.78 5.95
CA MET A 166 -6.99 -18.31 6.55
C MET A 166 -7.48 -19.53 5.78
N ARG A 167 -7.55 -19.43 4.45
CA ARG A 167 -7.85 -20.57 3.57
C ARG A 167 -6.85 -21.72 3.78
N LYS A 168 -5.56 -21.42 3.83
CA LYS A 168 -4.52 -22.43 4.07
C LYS A 168 -4.65 -23.10 5.44
N THR A 169 -5.11 -22.35 6.45
CA THR A 169 -5.37 -22.89 7.78
C THR A 169 -6.63 -23.75 7.82
N GLU A 170 -7.69 -23.40 7.08
CA GLU A 170 -8.86 -24.27 6.89
C GLU A 170 -8.49 -25.57 6.17
N GLU A 171 -7.66 -25.49 5.13
CA GLU A 171 -7.07 -26.66 4.45
C GLU A 171 -6.28 -27.52 5.43
N ALA A 172 -5.47 -26.92 6.30
CA ALA A 172 -4.69 -27.64 7.31
C ALA A 172 -5.60 -28.32 8.35
N ILE A 173 -6.62 -27.61 8.86
CA ILE A 173 -7.62 -28.18 9.78
C ILE A 173 -8.25 -29.43 9.18
N LYS A 174 -8.68 -29.35 7.91
CA LYS A 174 -9.27 -30.51 7.21
C LYS A 174 -8.25 -31.62 6.98
N ALA A 175 -7.05 -31.29 6.50
CA ALA A 175 -6.03 -32.28 6.13
C ALA A 175 -5.51 -33.05 7.34
N TYR A 176 -5.36 -32.40 8.49
CA TYR A 176 -4.89 -33.04 9.73
C TYR A 176 -6.02 -33.59 10.61
N GLY A 177 -7.29 -33.35 10.24
CA GLY A 177 -8.44 -33.73 11.07
C GLY A 177 -8.43 -32.99 12.41
N LEU A 178 -8.07 -31.71 12.41
CA LEU A 178 -7.98 -30.92 13.64
C LEU A 178 -9.38 -30.63 14.20
N ALA A 179 -9.54 -30.81 15.50
CA ALA A 179 -10.75 -30.52 16.26
C ALA A 179 -10.76 -29.08 16.82
N LEU A 180 -9.89 -28.20 16.30
CA LEU A 180 -9.85 -26.78 16.65
C LEU A 180 -10.65 -25.97 15.62
N ARG A 181 -11.35 -24.93 16.08
CA ARG A 181 -12.00 -23.97 15.19
C ARG A 181 -11.03 -22.85 14.80
N LEU A 182 -10.99 -22.47 13.53
CA LEU A 182 -10.35 -21.23 13.11
C LEU A 182 -11.26 -20.06 13.50
N GLN A 183 -10.74 -19.11 14.29
CA GLN A 183 -11.47 -17.91 14.70
C GLN A 183 -11.01 -16.72 13.87
N PRO A 184 -11.85 -16.18 12.95
CA PRO A 184 -11.53 -14.94 12.26
C PRO A 184 -11.36 -13.77 13.21
N SER A 185 -10.42 -12.87 12.90
CA SER A 185 -10.23 -11.61 13.58
C SER A 185 -9.64 -10.57 12.61
N SER A 186 -8.55 -9.91 12.97
CA SER A 186 -7.73 -9.04 12.13
C SER A 186 -6.27 -9.17 12.56
N GLY A 187 -5.31 -8.71 11.74
CA GLY A 187 -3.90 -8.68 12.14
C GLY A 187 -3.67 -8.03 13.52
N PRO A 188 -4.19 -6.82 13.79
CA PRO A 188 -4.06 -6.18 15.10
C PRO A 188 -4.76 -6.92 16.24
N ALA A 189 -5.93 -7.53 15.99
CA ALA A 189 -6.64 -8.28 17.02
C ALA A 189 -5.89 -9.57 17.39
N MET A 190 -5.36 -10.28 16.39
CA MET A 190 -4.54 -11.48 16.56
C MET A 190 -3.27 -11.18 17.36
N THR A 191 -2.53 -10.13 17.02
CA THR A 191 -1.29 -9.78 17.72
C THR A 191 -1.55 -9.28 19.15
N ALA A 192 -2.65 -8.56 19.38
CA ALA A 192 -3.06 -8.17 20.72
C ALA A 192 -3.43 -9.38 21.59
N GLU A 193 -4.02 -10.41 20.99
CA GLU A 193 -4.33 -11.64 21.71
C GLU A 193 -3.09 -12.49 22.01
N LEU A 194 -2.17 -12.57 21.05
CA LEU A 194 -0.84 -13.14 21.23
C LEU A 194 -0.10 -12.46 22.38
N ASP A 195 -0.06 -11.12 22.42
CA ASP A 195 0.58 -10.36 23.51
C ASP A 195 -0.03 -10.70 24.88
N ARG A 196 -1.37 -10.73 24.98
CA ARG A 196 -2.06 -11.08 26.24
C ARG A 196 -1.72 -12.50 26.70
N ALA A 197 -1.76 -13.47 25.80
CA ALA A 197 -1.43 -14.85 26.14
C ALA A 197 0.04 -15.01 26.52
N TYR A 198 0.94 -14.37 25.77
CA TYR A 198 2.38 -14.40 26.02
C TYR A 198 2.75 -13.83 27.39
N ARG A 199 2.20 -12.65 27.74
CA ARG A 199 2.41 -12.02 29.06
C ARG A 199 1.85 -12.87 30.21
N ALA A 200 0.78 -13.61 29.96
CA ALA A 200 0.17 -14.50 30.94
C ALA A 200 0.82 -15.90 30.98
N ASN A 201 1.87 -16.14 30.17
CA ASN A 201 2.49 -17.45 29.98
C ASN A 201 1.46 -18.56 29.64
N LYS A 202 0.44 -18.20 28.85
CA LYS A 202 -0.62 -19.12 28.41
C LYS A 202 -0.33 -19.62 26.99
N PRO A 203 -0.63 -20.89 26.68
CA PRO A 203 -0.58 -21.39 25.31
C PRO A 203 -1.53 -20.62 24.40
N ILE A 204 -1.10 -20.36 23.17
CA ILE A 204 -1.91 -19.79 22.11
C ILE A 204 -1.38 -20.29 20.76
N ALA A 205 -2.28 -20.62 19.85
CA ALA A 205 -1.96 -20.92 18.45
C ALA A 205 -2.59 -19.84 17.57
N VAL A 206 -1.77 -19.17 16.77
CA VAL A 206 -2.23 -18.10 15.87
C VAL A 206 -1.73 -18.31 14.46
N THR A 207 -2.46 -17.79 13.46
CA THR A 207 -1.94 -17.69 12.10
C THR A 207 -0.82 -16.65 12.08
N GLY A 208 0.36 -17.03 11.60
CA GLY A 208 1.57 -16.19 11.63
C GLY A 208 2.33 -16.21 10.31
N TRP A 209 3.13 -15.16 10.09
CA TRP A 209 3.93 -15.03 8.88
C TRP A 209 5.24 -14.26 9.11
N MET A 210 6.24 -14.52 8.27
CA MET A 210 7.46 -13.72 8.17
C MET A 210 7.49 -13.02 6.81
N PRO A 211 7.86 -11.73 6.75
CA PRO A 211 8.40 -10.92 7.85
C PRO A 211 7.29 -10.34 8.75
N HIS A 212 7.54 -10.28 10.06
CA HIS A 212 6.63 -9.61 11.00
C HIS A 212 7.38 -9.19 12.28
N TRP A 213 7.04 -8.02 12.83
CA TRP A 213 7.64 -7.50 14.07
C TRP A 213 7.48 -8.41 15.30
N VAL A 214 6.49 -9.32 15.33
CA VAL A 214 6.22 -10.18 16.50
C VAL A 214 7.39 -11.10 16.81
N PHE A 215 8.17 -11.51 15.80
CA PHE A 215 9.35 -12.36 15.98
C PHE A 215 10.54 -11.62 16.59
N ALA A 216 10.58 -10.30 16.47
CA ALA A 216 11.59 -9.48 17.16
C ALA A 216 11.20 -9.22 18.62
N LYS A 217 9.89 -9.18 18.92
CA LYS A 217 9.37 -8.87 20.26
C LYS A 217 9.19 -10.10 21.15
N TYR A 218 8.85 -11.25 20.58
CA TYR A 218 8.52 -12.48 21.29
C TYR A 218 9.34 -13.66 20.76
N LYS A 219 9.60 -14.64 21.63
CA LYS A 219 10.17 -15.92 21.21
C LYS A 219 9.06 -16.83 20.70
N LEU A 220 8.89 -16.85 19.38
CA LEU A 220 7.86 -17.61 18.70
C LEU A 220 8.50 -18.62 17.75
N ARG A 221 7.77 -19.68 17.43
CA ARG A 221 8.16 -20.66 16.43
C ARG A 221 6.97 -21.12 15.61
N PHE A 222 7.24 -21.47 14.37
CA PHE A 222 6.28 -22.20 13.54
C PHE A 222 6.14 -23.62 14.05
N LEU A 223 4.91 -24.14 14.03
CA LEU A 223 4.67 -25.57 14.14
C LEU A 223 5.06 -26.25 12.81
N ALA A 224 5.69 -27.41 12.90
CA ALA A 224 6.02 -28.23 11.75
C ALA A 224 4.75 -28.68 11.02
N ASP A 225 4.80 -28.60 9.69
CA ASP A 225 3.73 -29.00 8.78
C ASP A 225 4.20 -30.17 7.89
N PRO A 226 4.21 -31.43 8.39
CA PRO A 226 4.64 -32.60 7.62
C PRO A 226 3.90 -32.82 6.29
N LYS A 227 2.68 -32.31 6.14
CA LYS A 227 1.85 -32.40 4.92
C LYS A 227 2.09 -31.24 3.95
N GLY A 228 2.89 -30.24 4.32
CA GLY A 228 3.25 -29.11 3.46
C GLY A 228 2.07 -28.26 2.98
N ILE A 229 1.00 -28.15 3.78
CA ILE A 229 -0.20 -27.37 3.44
C ILE A 229 0.11 -25.88 3.27
N TYR A 230 0.94 -25.33 4.17
CA TYR A 230 1.38 -23.93 4.12
C TYR A 230 2.44 -23.67 3.04
N GLY A 231 2.99 -24.71 2.43
CA GLY A 231 4.08 -24.62 1.47
C GLY A 231 5.45 -24.37 2.12
N GLY A 232 6.41 -23.98 1.28
CA GLY A 232 7.78 -23.66 1.68
C GLY A 232 8.00 -22.15 1.84
N GLU A 233 9.20 -21.72 1.48
CA GLU A 233 9.52 -20.30 1.37
C GLU A 233 8.70 -19.65 0.24
N GLU A 234 8.20 -18.45 0.52
CA GLU A 234 7.44 -17.56 -0.35
C GLU A 234 8.19 -16.24 -0.53
N HIS A 235 7.58 -15.32 -1.28
CA HIS A 235 8.01 -13.95 -1.40
C HIS A 235 6.79 -13.01 -1.50
N THR A 236 6.99 -11.72 -1.24
CA THR A 236 6.03 -10.68 -1.57
C THR A 236 6.46 -9.91 -2.81
N SER A 237 5.51 -9.69 -3.72
CA SER A 237 5.77 -9.12 -5.03
C SER A 237 5.04 -7.80 -5.27
N ASN A 238 5.63 -7.00 -6.16
CA ASN A 238 5.05 -5.80 -6.72
C ASN A 238 4.22 -6.20 -7.95
N VAL A 239 2.92 -5.98 -7.89
CA VAL A 239 1.97 -6.31 -8.96
C VAL A 239 1.29 -5.04 -9.43
N ILE A 240 1.35 -4.78 -10.74
CA ILE A 240 0.80 -3.58 -11.38
C ILE A 240 -0.36 -3.92 -12.30
N HIS A 241 -1.22 -2.93 -12.54
CA HIS A 241 -2.05 -2.91 -13.73
C HIS A 241 -1.17 -2.54 -14.94
N PRO A 242 -1.26 -3.21 -16.11
CA PRO A 242 -0.41 -2.92 -17.27
C PRO A 242 -0.47 -1.46 -17.75
N GLY A 243 -1.60 -0.77 -17.56
CA GLY A 243 -1.73 0.66 -17.86
C GLY A 243 -0.74 1.58 -17.12
N LEU A 244 -0.13 1.11 -16.02
CA LEU A 244 0.86 1.89 -15.27
C LEU A 244 2.12 2.20 -16.08
N HIS A 245 2.48 1.36 -17.07
CA HIS A 245 3.63 1.63 -17.97
C HIS A 245 3.48 2.95 -18.73
N GLY A 246 2.30 3.22 -19.27
CA GLY A 246 2.02 4.47 -19.98
C GLY A 246 1.76 5.63 -19.02
N LYS A 247 1.15 5.36 -17.87
CA LYS A 247 0.76 6.38 -16.88
C LYS A 247 1.95 6.94 -16.11
N ALA A 248 2.86 6.09 -15.64
CA ALA A 248 3.98 6.48 -14.77
C ALA A 248 5.18 5.52 -14.91
N PRO A 249 5.94 5.57 -16.03
CA PRO A 249 7.04 4.64 -16.30
C PRO A 249 8.14 4.68 -15.24
N ALA A 250 8.41 5.86 -14.65
CA ALA A 250 9.38 6.00 -13.55
C ALA A 250 8.92 5.28 -12.27
N VAL A 251 7.62 5.20 -12.01
CA VAL A 251 7.06 4.42 -10.89
C VAL A 251 7.23 2.94 -11.16
N VAL A 252 7.00 2.48 -12.39
CA VAL A 252 7.26 1.07 -12.75
C VAL A 252 8.74 0.73 -12.59
N ALA A 253 9.65 1.61 -13.00
CA ALA A 253 11.10 1.41 -12.82
C ALA A 253 11.48 1.27 -11.34
N LEU A 254 10.93 2.11 -10.46
CA LEU A 254 11.08 1.98 -9.02
C LEU A 254 10.55 0.63 -8.52
N LEU A 255 9.31 0.24 -8.90
CA LEU A 255 8.69 -1.00 -8.44
C LEU A 255 9.40 -2.28 -8.94
N LYS A 256 10.17 -2.21 -10.02
CA LYS A 256 11.03 -3.32 -10.44
C LYS A 256 12.21 -3.55 -9.50
N LYS A 257 12.67 -2.49 -8.82
CA LYS A 257 13.91 -2.49 -8.03
C LYS A 257 13.67 -2.45 -6.53
N LEU A 258 12.55 -1.89 -6.11
CA LEU A 258 12.18 -1.74 -4.70
C LEU A 258 12.13 -3.12 -4.07
N SER A 259 13.12 -3.36 -3.21
CA SER A 259 13.26 -4.56 -2.41
C SER A 259 14.09 -4.29 -1.17
N TRP A 260 13.70 -4.91 -0.08
CA TRP A 260 14.33 -4.78 1.22
C TRP A 260 14.36 -6.11 1.98
N ASN A 261 15.32 -6.24 2.90
CA ASN A 261 15.55 -7.44 3.71
C ASN A 261 14.76 -7.42 5.03
N SER A 262 14.88 -8.49 5.81
CA SER A 262 14.15 -8.68 7.09
C SER A 262 14.44 -7.62 8.15
N GLU A 263 15.67 -7.11 8.22
CA GLU A 263 16.06 -6.07 9.17
C GLU A 263 15.43 -4.73 8.76
N GLU A 264 15.50 -4.39 7.47
CA GLU A 264 14.95 -3.16 6.92
C GLU A 264 13.44 -3.06 7.14
N ILE A 265 12.67 -4.05 6.65
CA ILE A 265 11.20 -4.07 6.84
C ILE A 265 10.83 -4.21 8.33
N GLY A 266 11.59 -5.02 9.07
CA GLY A 266 11.38 -5.26 10.50
C GLY A 266 11.47 -3.96 11.33
N SER A 267 12.46 -3.11 11.03
CA SER A 267 12.65 -1.83 11.73
C SER A 267 11.46 -0.87 11.57
N VAL A 268 10.90 -0.78 10.36
CA VAL A 268 9.72 0.05 10.07
C VAL A 268 8.49 -0.52 10.78
N MET A 269 8.27 -1.83 10.68
CA MET A 269 7.16 -2.49 11.36
C MET A 269 7.21 -2.32 12.88
N LEU A 270 8.41 -2.42 13.49
CA LEU A 270 8.61 -2.18 14.92
C LEU A 270 8.33 -0.74 15.33
N ALA A 271 8.75 0.24 14.52
CA ALA A 271 8.43 1.65 14.79
C ALA A 271 6.91 1.88 14.79
N ILE A 272 6.19 1.27 13.85
CA ILE A 272 4.72 1.35 13.75
C ILE A 272 4.06 0.68 14.97
N ASP A 273 4.50 -0.54 15.36
CA ASP A 273 4.02 -1.21 16.58
C ASP A 273 4.29 -0.37 17.84
N GLY A 274 5.43 0.33 17.88
CA GLY A 274 5.81 1.26 18.94
C GLY A 274 4.98 2.55 19.00
N GLY A 275 4.00 2.73 18.10
CA GLY A 275 3.06 3.85 18.11
C GLY A 275 3.39 4.96 17.10
N ALA A 276 4.42 4.81 16.27
CA ALA A 276 4.63 5.75 15.16
C ALA A 276 3.53 5.59 14.11
N LYS A 277 3.09 6.70 13.53
CA LYS A 277 2.27 6.65 12.32
C LYS A 277 3.08 6.04 11.17
N PRO A 278 2.48 5.24 10.27
CA PRO A 278 3.19 4.64 9.14
C PRO A 278 4.01 5.64 8.33
N GLU A 279 3.46 6.82 8.02
CA GLU A 279 4.16 7.88 7.29
C GLU A 279 5.42 8.35 8.03
N ALA A 280 5.31 8.61 9.33
CA ALA A 280 6.44 9.07 10.12
C ALA A 280 7.54 7.99 10.24
N ALA A 281 7.15 6.72 10.37
CA ALA A 281 8.08 5.60 10.42
C ALA A 281 8.86 5.45 9.11
N VAL A 282 8.18 5.51 7.95
CA VAL A 282 8.84 5.37 6.65
C VAL A 282 9.64 6.62 6.27
N ASP A 283 9.18 7.82 6.60
CA ASP A 283 9.92 9.07 6.34
C ASP A 283 11.24 9.08 7.12
N LYS A 284 11.20 8.63 8.39
CA LYS A 284 12.41 8.44 9.19
C LYS A 284 13.34 7.40 8.55
N TRP A 285 12.81 6.23 8.18
CA TRP A 285 13.63 5.19 7.56
C TRP A 285 14.28 5.66 6.25
N ILE A 286 13.55 6.39 5.40
CA ILE A 286 14.05 6.97 4.16
C ILE A 286 15.17 7.99 4.43
N ALA A 287 15.00 8.83 5.47
CA ALA A 287 16.00 9.83 5.86
C ALA A 287 17.29 9.17 6.38
N ASP A 288 17.16 8.07 7.12
CA ASP A 288 18.30 7.31 7.65
C ASP A 288 18.98 6.44 6.57
N ASN A 289 18.29 6.09 5.48
CA ASN A 289 18.76 5.19 4.43
C ASN A 289 18.80 5.81 3.01
N PRO A 290 19.41 7.00 2.81
CA PRO A 290 19.33 7.71 1.53
C PRO A 290 20.02 6.95 0.39
N ALA A 291 21.12 6.24 0.65
CA ALA A 291 21.83 5.44 -0.35
C ALA A 291 20.99 4.24 -0.81
N ARG A 292 20.25 3.60 0.11
CA ARG A 292 19.36 2.49 -0.22
C ARG A 292 18.24 2.95 -1.12
N VAL A 293 17.58 4.07 -0.80
CA VAL A 293 16.53 4.66 -1.64
C VAL A 293 17.06 5.09 -3.01
N ALA A 294 18.24 5.71 -3.06
CA ALA A 294 18.86 6.12 -4.32
C ALA A 294 19.10 4.94 -5.27
N SER A 295 19.53 3.79 -4.74
CA SER A 295 19.79 2.60 -5.57
C SER A 295 18.55 2.05 -6.28
N TRP A 296 17.34 2.25 -5.73
CA TRP A 296 16.09 1.85 -6.40
C TRP A 296 15.64 2.83 -7.49
N LEU A 297 16.19 4.06 -7.48
CA LEU A 297 15.86 5.12 -8.43
C LEU A 297 16.90 5.25 -9.55
N ASP A 298 18.07 4.64 -9.40
CA ASP A 298 19.15 4.68 -10.38
C ASP A 298 18.72 3.98 -11.68
N PRO A 299 18.69 4.66 -12.84
CA PRO A 299 18.37 4.05 -14.13
C PRO A 299 19.35 2.95 -14.58
N ALA A 300 20.58 2.92 -14.07
CA ALA A 300 21.67 2.06 -14.56
C ALA A 300 21.72 0.65 -13.95
N ASN A 301 20.96 0.39 -12.88
CA ASN A 301 20.85 -0.94 -12.23
C ASN A 301 19.64 -1.75 -12.71
#